data_AF-A0A2Y9A3V9-F1
#
_entry.id   AF-A0A2Y9A3V9-F1
#
_cell.length_a   1.000
_cell.length_b   1.000
_cell.length_c   1.000
_cell.angle_alpha   90.00
_cell.angle_beta   90.00
_cell.angle_gamma   90.00
#
_symmetry.space_group_name_H-M   'P 1'
#
loop_
_entity.id
_entity.type
_entity.pdbx_description
1 polymer ?
#
loop_
_entity_poly.entity_id
_entity_poly.type
_entity_poly.pdbx_seq_one_letter_code
_entity_poly.pdbx_strand_id
1 'polypeptide(L)'
;MTRLSQLGNELHTGDRSFPFVQRRRTWLSVAAVLVLLSVLLVAFKGINAGIEFTGGSQFTVTGTQNVEEQPAHDVVAEVGTGQVARVSTVGSTSVRVQTEELSTEQTSAVRQGLAEAYGVPEADVTSTFVGPSWGQDITRQALQGLIVFIVLVTIVLSVYFRSWQMAGAALVSLVNDLMLTVGVYALIGWEVTPATVIGLLTILGYSLYDTVVVFDKVRENTQELAEQHESTYAELSNLAVNQTLVRSINTSLTSLLPVGSILFVGAILLGAGTLRDIALALFVGMFVSTVSSVFVATPLQVALQERNAEIRQHTDDVLQRRSRRTGKDTVAVGAAAEESTVAGTHRGQASQPKRRKGRR
;
A
#
# COMPACT_ATOMS: atom_id res chain seq x y z
N MET A 1 -20.96 25.32 6.78
CA MET A 1 -19.81 24.55 6.24
C MET A 1 -19.75 23.22 6.97
N THR A 2 -19.59 22.10 6.26
CA THR A 2 -19.54 20.78 6.90
C THR A 2 -18.20 20.62 7.64
N ARG A 3 -18.15 19.80 8.71
CA ARG A 3 -16.92 19.58 9.50
C ARG A 3 -15.73 19.11 8.63
N LEU A 4 -16.00 18.37 7.56
CA LEU A 4 -15.00 17.89 6.60
C LEU A 4 -14.44 19.01 5.72
N SER A 5 -15.27 19.97 5.27
CA SER A 5 -14.78 21.09 4.47
C SER A 5 -13.93 22.05 5.31
N GLN A 6 -14.25 22.20 6.61
CA GLN A 6 -13.43 22.97 7.55
C GLN A 6 -12.08 22.30 7.79
N LEU A 7 -12.07 20.99 8.06
CA LEU A 7 -10.84 20.21 8.25
C LEU A 7 -9.91 20.29 7.04
N GLY A 8 -10.44 20.12 5.82
CA GLY A 8 -9.64 20.20 4.59
C GLY A 8 -9.04 21.59 4.37
N ASN A 9 -9.79 22.65 4.64
CA ASN A 9 -9.28 24.01 4.54
C ASN A 9 -8.20 24.28 5.59
N GLU A 10 -8.40 23.87 6.85
CA GLU A 10 -7.41 24.00 7.93
C GLU A 10 -6.12 23.22 7.66
N LEU A 11 -6.22 22.03 7.05
CA LEU A 11 -5.04 21.26 6.62
C LEU A 11 -4.32 21.92 5.44
N HIS A 12 -5.08 22.54 4.53
CA HIS A 12 -4.52 23.21 3.36
C HIS A 12 -3.78 24.51 3.71
N THR A 13 -4.36 25.32 4.61
CA THR A 13 -3.75 26.56 5.11
C THR A 13 -2.63 26.32 6.12
N GLY A 14 -2.56 25.10 6.68
CA GLY A 14 -1.62 24.74 7.73
C GLY A 14 -2.08 25.12 9.15
N ASP A 15 -3.32 25.60 9.32
CA ASP A 15 -3.93 25.89 10.62
C ASP A 15 -4.03 24.63 11.51
N ARG A 16 -4.19 23.46 10.88
CA ARG A 16 -3.93 22.15 11.48
C ARG A 16 -2.86 21.43 10.68
N SER A 17 -1.88 20.85 11.37
CA SER A 17 -0.82 20.06 10.73
C SER A 17 -0.52 18.80 11.54
N PHE A 18 -0.58 17.66 10.87
CA PHE A 18 -0.12 16.39 11.42
C PHE A 18 1.37 16.21 11.13
N PRO A 19 2.19 15.78 12.11
CA PRO A 19 3.63 15.72 11.99
C PRO A 19 4.11 14.41 11.35
N PHE A 20 3.81 14.20 10.06
CA PHE A 20 4.24 13.01 9.30
C PHE A 20 5.75 12.98 9.12
N VAL A 21 6.34 14.08 8.65
CA VAL A 21 7.78 14.16 8.33
C VAL A 21 8.65 14.31 9.58
N GLN A 22 8.16 15.01 10.61
CA GLN A 22 8.90 15.18 11.86
C GLN A 22 9.06 13.84 12.58
N ARG A 23 8.08 12.93 12.45
CA ARG A 23 8.13 11.56 12.99
C ARG A 23 8.68 10.53 12.00
N ARG A 24 9.39 10.96 10.95
CA ARG A 24 9.90 10.07 9.88
C ARG A 24 10.67 8.86 10.39
N ARG A 25 11.48 9.00 11.44
CA ARG A 25 12.25 7.86 12.01
C ARG A 25 11.33 6.76 12.52
N THR A 26 10.22 7.12 13.18
CA THR A 26 9.25 6.16 13.68
C THR A 26 8.57 5.45 12.51
N TRP A 27 8.05 6.19 11.53
CA TRP A 27 7.33 5.60 10.41
C TRP A 27 8.22 4.73 9.52
N LEU A 28 9.43 5.19 9.21
CA LEU A 28 10.39 4.41 8.43
C LEU A 28 10.87 3.17 9.19
N SER A 29 11.01 3.23 10.51
CA SER A 29 11.34 2.05 11.32
C SER A 29 10.20 1.04 11.33
N VAL A 30 8.95 1.49 11.49
CA VAL A 30 7.76 0.63 11.41
C VAL A 30 7.67 -0.03 10.04
N ALA A 31 7.82 0.74 8.95
CA ALA A 31 7.81 0.21 7.59
C ALA A 31 8.92 -0.82 7.37
N ALA A 32 10.16 -0.52 7.80
CA ALA A 32 11.28 -1.44 7.70
C ALA A 32 11.05 -2.75 8.47
N VAL A 33 10.48 -2.68 9.68
CA VAL A 33 10.12 -3.86 10.48
C VAL A 33 9.02 -4.65 9.77
N LEU A 34 7.98 -4.01 9.26
CA LEU A 34 6.90 -4.70 8.54
C LEU A 34 7.42 -5.38 7.28
N VAL A 35 8.25 -4.72 6.48
CA VAL A 35 8.90 -5.33 5.30
C VAL A 35 9.78 -6.50 5.71
N LEU A 36 10.57 -6.36 6.79
CA LEU A 36 11.39 -7.46 7.29
C LEU A 36 10.52 -8.66 7.69
N LEU A 37 9.43 -8.43 8.42
CA LEU A 37 8.47 -9.47 8.78
C LEU A 37 7.84 -10.12 7.53
N SER A 38 7.46 -9.33 6.52
CA SER A 38 6.95 -9.83 5.25
C SER A 38 7.96 -10.72 4.54
N VAL A 39 9.23 -10.31 4.48
CA VAL A 39 10.31 -11.11 3.87
C VAL A 39 10.55 -12.41 4.65
N LEU A 40 10.59 -12.36 5.98
CA LEU A 40 10.74 -13.55 6.82
C LEU A 40 9.56 -14.51 6.65
N LEU A 41 8.33 -14.00 6.61
CA LEU A 41 7.13 -14.80 6.36
C LEU A 41 7.21 -15.51 5.02
N VAL A 42 7.57 -14.80 3.96
CA VAL A 42 7.75 -15.39 2.63
C VAL A 42 8.88 -16.42 2.62
N ALA A 43 9.99 -16.16 3.30
CA ALA A 43 11.14 -17.06 3.33
C ALA A 43 10.88 -18.36 4.12
N PHE A 44 10.16 -18.29 5.24
CA PHE A 44 9.93 -19.44 6.12
C PHE A 44 8.63 -20.18 5.82
N LYS A 45 7.53 -19.47 5.56
CA LYS A 45 6.23 -20.09 5.26
C LYS A 45 6.05 -20.38 3.77
N GLY A 46 6.75 -19.66 2.91
CA GLY A 46 6.56 -19.72 1.47
C GLY A 46 5.33 -18.93 1.01
N ILE A 47 5.12 -18.94 -0.31
CA ILE A 47 3.92 -18.41 -0.96
C ILE A 47 3.12 -19.61 -1.45
N ASN A 48 1.80 -19.57 -1.24
CA ASN A 48 0.89 -20.56 -1.83
C ASN A 48 0.69 -20.21 -3.30
N ALA A 49 1.56 -20.69 -4.18
CA ALA A 49 1.44 -20.50 -5.61
C ALA A 49 0.36 -21.43 -6.19
N GLY A 50 -0.49 -20.91 -7.07
CA GLY A 50 -1.52 -21.70 -7.74
C GLY A 50 -0.98 -22.65 -8.80
N ILE A 51 -1.85 -23.54 -9.29
CA ILE A 51 -1.49 -24.52 -10.33
C ILE A 51 -0.99 -23.88 -11.62
N GLU A 52 -1.32 -22.62 -11.89
CA GLU A 52 -0.82 -21.91 -13.05
C GLU A 52 0.68 -21.58 -12.94
N PHE A 53 1.29 -21.72 -11.76
CA PHE A 53 2.73 -21.58 -11.58
C PHE A 53 3.42 -22.92 -11.35
N THR A 54 2.76 -23.87 -10.67
CA THR A 54 3.34 -25.17 -10.33
C THR A 54 3.09 -26.26 -11.37
N GLY A 55 2.04 -26.11 -12.19
CA GLY A 55 1.47 -27.20 -13.00
C GLY A 55 0.65 -28.17 -12.16
N GLY A 56 -0.15 -29.01 -12.83
CA GLY A 56 -0.95 -30.08 -12.21
C GLY A 56 -2.46 -29.92 -12.42
N SER A 57 -3.23 -30.63 -11.60
CA SER A 57 -4.70 -30.66 -11.65
C SER A 57 -5.30 -29.89 -10.48
N GLN A 58 -6.38 -29.17 -10.72
CA GLN A 58 -7.14 -28.44 -9.71
C GLN A 58 -8.61 -28.80 -9.78
N PHE A 59 -9.19 -29.06 -8.62
CA PHE A 59 -10.61 -29.25 -8.42
C PHE A 59 -11.16 -28.10 -7.59
N THR A 60 -12.27 -27.52 -8.00
CA THR A 60 -13.00 -26.51 -7.23
C THR A 60 -14.38 -27.04 -6.91
N VAL A 61 -14.60 -27.33 -5.63
CA VAL A 61 -15.88 -27.71 -5.04
C VAL A 61 -16.62 -26.43 -4.67
N THR A 62 -17.81 -26.22 -5.22
CA THR A 62 -18.61 -25.01 -4.98
C THR A 62 -19.91 -25.35 -4.23
N GLY A 63 -20.36 -24.46 -3.35
CA GLY A 63 -21.65 -24.61 -2.67
C GLY A 63 -21.65 -25.59 -1.50
N THR A 64 -20.48 -25.97 -0.98
CA THR A 64 -20.39 -26.85 0.19
C THR A 64 -20.60 -26.07 1.50
N GLN A 65 -21.20 -26.73 2.49
CA GLN A 65 -21.32 -26.21 3.87
C GLN A 65 -20.12 -26.58 4.74
N ASN A 66 -19.33 -27.57 4.31
CA ASN A 66 -18.13 -28.00 5.01
C ASN A 66 -16.89 -27.50 4.23
N VAL A 67 -16.07 -26.68 4.87
CA VAL A 67 -14.84 -26.15 4.28
C VAL A 67 -13.57 -26.70 4.92
N GLU A 68 -13.71 -27.75 5.75
CA GLU A 68 -12.58 -28.45 6.33
C GLU A 68 -11.73 -29.10 5.23
N GLU A 69 -10.41 -29.08 5.41
CA GLU A 69 -9.47 -29.57 4.41
C GLU A 69 -9.35 -31.11 4.42
N GLN A 70 -9.64 -31.75 5.56
CA GLN A 70 -9.42 -33.17 5.79
C GLN A 70 -10.13 -34.09 4.79
N PRO A 71 -11.42 -33.89 4.46
CA PRO A 71 -12.11 -34.75 3.48
C PRO A 71 -11.45 -34.72 2.09
N ALA A 72 -10.89 -33.57 1.69
CA ALA A 72 -10.17 -33.48 0.42
C ALA A 72 -8.84 -34.26 0.44
N HIS A 73 -8.11 -34.21 1.56
CA HIS A 73 -6.89 -35.00 1.72
C HIS A 73 -7.17 -36.49 1.67
N ASP A 74 -8.24 -36.95 2.34
CA ASP A 74 -8.61 -38.37 2.41
C ASP A 74 -8.98 -38.90 1.01
N VAL A 75 -9.82 -38.16 0.26
CA VAL A 75 -10.20 -38.51 -1.12
C VAL A 75 -8.99 -38.62 -2.05
N VAL A 76 -8.08 -37.64 -2.00
CA VAL A 76 -6.90 -37.67 -2.88
C VAL A 76 -5.93 -38.79 -2.49
N ALA A 77 -5.81 -39.09 -1.19
CA ALA A 77 -4.98 -40.19 -0.72
C ALA A 77 -5.52 -41.56 -1.19
N GLU A 78 -6.84 -41.74 -1.21
CA GLU A 78 -7.50 -42.98 -1.64
C GLU A 78 -7.30 -43.26 -3.14
N VAL A 79 -7.29 -42.22 -3.98
CA VAL A 79 -7.04 -42.36 -5.44
C VAL A 79 -5.57 -42.73 -5.73
N GLY A 80 -4.68 -42.66 -4.74
CA GLY A 80 -3.32 -43.18 -4.87
C GLY A 80 -2.40 -42.32 -5.73
N THR A 81 -2.53 -41.00 -5.63
CA THR A 81 -1.71 -40.03 -6.39
C THR A 81 -0.25 -39.96 -5.90
N GLY A 82 0.06 -40.55 -4.74
CA GLY A 82 1.41 -40.61 -4.17
C GLY A 82 1.90 -39.29 -3.54
N GLN A 83 1.08 -38.23 -3.55
CA GLN A 83 1.40 -36.94 -2.94
C GLN A 83 0.22 -36.34 -2.17
N VAL A 84 0.55 -35.46 -1.22
CA VAL A 84 -0.44 -34.72 -0.41
C VAL A 84 -1.02 -33.59 -1.26
N ALA A 85 -2.35 -33.60 -1.43
CA ALA A 85 -3.05 -32.50 -2.08
C ALA A 85 -2.80 -31.17 -1.34
N ARG A 86 -2.70 -30.06 -2.07
CA ARG A 86 -2.77 -28.73 -1.45
C ARG A 86 -4.22 -28.32 -1.43
N VAL A 87 -4.76 -28.10 -0.24
CA VAL A 87 -6.16 -27.71 -0.07
C VAL A 87 -6.20 -26.26 0.40
N SER A 88 -7.12 -25.48 -0.17
CA SER A 88 -7.34 -24.10 0.26
C SER A 88 -8.83 -23.78 0.25
N THR A 89 -9.28 -23.05 1.27
CA THR A 89 -10.66 -22.57 1.33
C THR A 89 -10.82 -21.31 0.49
N VAL A 90 -11.79 -21.32 -0.43
CA VAL A 90 -12.14 -20.17 -1.26
C VAL A 90 -13.45 -19.57 -0.75
N GLY A 91 -13.34 -18.74 0.29
CA GLY A 91 -14.51 -18.07 0.90
C GLY A 91 -15.12 -18.85 2.03
N SER A 92 -16.44 -18.93 2.06
CA SER A 92 -17.18 -19.64 3.10
C SER A 92 -17.89 -20.89 2.58
N THR A 93 -17.88 -21.13 1.27
CA THR A 93 -18.70 -22.17 0.63
C THR A 93 -17.98 -22.93 -0.48
N SER A 94 -16.68 -22.73 -0.65
CA SER A 94 -15.93 -23.39 -1.71
C SER A 94 -14.58 -23.89 -1.19
N VAL A 95 -14.19 -25.06 -1.67
CA VAL A 95 -12.90 -25.69 -1.38
C VAL A 95 -12.17 -25.93 -2.70
N ARG A 96 -10.90 -25.58 -2.74
CA ARG A 96 -10.02 -25.80 -3.87
C ARG A 96 -8.99 -26.85 -3.49
N VAL A 97 -8.83 -27.86 -4.34
CA VAL A 97 -7.93 -29.00 -4.14
C VAL A 97 -6.98 -29.07 -5.32
N GLN A 98 -5.69 -29.01 -5.06
CA GLN A 98 -4.64 -29.03 -6.06
C GLN A 98 -3.79 -30.29 -5.91
N THR A 99 -3.57 -30.98 -7.02
CA THR A 99 -2.78 -32.22 -7.11
C THR A 99 -1.79 -32.11 -8.27
N GLU A 100 -0.87 -33.07 -8.36
CA GLU A 100 -0.08 -33.24 -9.57
C GLU A 100 -0.96 -33.62 -10.77
N GLU A 101 -0.34 -33.78 -11.94
CA GLU A 101 -1.00 -34.28 -13.13
C GLU A 101 -1.67 -35.63 -12.84
N LEU A 102 -2.95 -35.73 -13.19
CA LEU A 102 -3.76 -36.93 -12.99
C LEU A 102 -4.19 -37.48 -14.33
N SER A 103 -4.30 -38.81 -14.43
CA SER A 103 -4.96 -39.43 -15.58
C SER A 103 -6.43 -39.03 -15.64
N THR A 104 -7.09 -39.25 -16.78
CA THR A 104 -8.52 -38.99 -16.95
C THR A 104 -9.35 -39.78 -15.92
N GLU A 105 -8.96 -41.03 -15.67
CA GLU A 105 -9.62 -41.94 -14.72
C GLU A 105 -9.44 -41.44 -13.29
N GLN A 106 -8.22 -41.05 -12.91
CA GLN A 106 -7.93 -40.48 -11.59
C GLN A 106 -8.67 -39.15 -11.39
N THR A 107 -8.72 -38.30 -12.42
CA THR A 107 -9.45 -37.04 -12.39
C THR A 107 -10.94 -37.25 -12.16
N SER A 108 -11.54 -38.27 -12.80
CA SER A 108 -12.93 -38.63 -12.58
C SER A 108 -13.17 -39.15 -11.17
N ALA A 109 -12.28 -40.02 -10.68
CA ALA A 109 -12.38 -40.60 -9.34
C ALA A 109 -12.27 -39.52 -8.25
N VAL A 110 -11.30 -38.60 -8.35
CA VAL A 110 -11.15 -37.48 -7.41
C VAL A 110 -12.38 -36.58 -7.45
N ARG A 111 -12.91 -36.26 -8.64
CA ARG A 111 -14.10 -35.40 -8.77
C ARG A 111 -15.31 -36.00 -8.08
N GLN A 112 -15.55 -37.29 -8.30
CA GLN A 112 -16.67 -38.01 -7.68
C GLN A 112 -16.48 -38.13 -6.17
N GLY A 113 -15.29 -38.51 -5.71
CA GLY A 113 -14.98 -38.59 -4.28
C GLY A 113 -15.13 -37.24 -3.56
N LEU A 114 -14.70 -36.14 -4.20
CA LEU A 114 -14.90 -34.80 -3.65
C LEU A 114 -16.38 -34.40 -3.60
N ALA A 115 -17.17 -34.74 -4.62
CA ALA A 115 -18.61 -34.48 -4.63
C ALA A 115 -19.30 -35.20 -3.45
N GLU A 116 -18.96 -36.48 -3.24
CA GLU A 116 -19.50 -37.29 -2.14
C GLU A 116 -19.04 -36.78 -0.76
N ALA A 117 -17.73 -36.52 -0.60
CA ALA A 117 -17.14 -36.07 0.66
C ALA A 117 -17.67 -34.72 1.14
N TYR A 118 -17.94 -33.80 0.21
CA TYR A 118 -18.47 -32.46 0.51
C TYR A 118 -19.98 -32.34 0.39
N GLY A 119 -20.67 -33.44 0.03
CA GLY A 119 -22.13 -33.50 -0.08
C GLY A 119 -22.71 -32.58 -1.15
N VAL A 120 -21.97 -32.35 -2.26
CA VAL A 120 -22.40 -31.49 -3.37
C VAL A 120 -22.62 -32.32 -4.65
N PRO A 121 -23.45 -31.85 -5.59
CA PRO A 121 -23.53 -32.45 -6.92
C PRO A 121 -22.17 -32.47 -7.62
N GLU A 122 -21.87 -33.51 -8.40
CA GLU A 122 -20.63 -33.59 -9.19
C GLU A 122 -20.50 -32.42 -10.18
N ALA A 123 -21.62 -31.87 -10.65
CA ALA A 123 -21.67 -30.68 -11.50
C ALA A 123 -21.06 -29.43 -10.83
N ASP A 124 -21.04 -29.37 -9.49
CA ASP A 124 -20.46 -28.29 -8.71
C ASP A 124 -18.97 -28.51 -8.39
N VAL A 125 -18.39 -29.62 -8.88
CA VAL A 125 -16.96 -29.92 -8.81
C VAL A 125 -16.32 -29.70 -10.18
N THR A 126 -15.71 -28.52 -10.35
CA THR A 126 -15.02 -28.18 -11.61
C THR A 126 -13.58 -28.68 -11.57
N SER A 127 -13.13 -29.33 -12.63
CA SER A 127 -11.73 -29.77 -12.79
C SER A 127 -11.03 -28.91 -13.84
N THR A 128 -9.80 -28.49 -13.58
CA THR A 128 -8.92 -27.76 -14.50
C THR A 128 -7.53 -28.37 -14.45
N PHE A 129 -6.88 -28.53 -15.60
CA PHE A 129 -5.51 -29.04 -15.69
C PHE A 129 -4.62 -27.98 -16.33
N VAL A 130 -3.42 -27.81 -15.78
CA VAL A 130 -2.38 -26.94 -16.32
C VAL A 130 -1.12 -27.75 -16.56
N GLY A 131 -0.68 -27.76 -17.82
CA GLY A 131 0.55 -28.44 -18.22
C GLY A 131 1.83 -27.73 -17.72
N PRO A 132 2.94 -28.46 -17.53
CA PRO A 132 4.19 -27.90 -17.01
C PRO A 132 4.78 -26.75 -17.85
N SER A 133 4.61 -26.78 -19.17
CA SER A 133 5.08 -25.72 -20.07
C SER A 133 4.34 -24.40 -19.84
N TRP A 134 3.03 -24.47 -19.61
CA TRP A 134 2.22 -23.30 -19.32
C TRP A 134 2.69 -22.59 -18.05
N GLY A 135 2.95 -23.34 -16.97
CA GLY A 135 3.40 -22.75 -15.71
C GLY A 135 4.75 -22.04 -15.81
N GLN A 136 5.70 -22.64 -16.56
CA GLN A 136 7.00 -22.01 -16.82
C GLN A 136 6.85 -20.73 -17.66
N ASP A 137 6.03 -20.76 -18.70
CA ASP A 137 5.83 -19.61 -19.58
C ASP A 137 5.16 -18.44 -18.84
N ILE A 138 4.12 -18.73 -18.05
CA ILE A 138 3.42 -17.72 -17.24
C ILE A 138 4.34 -17.12 -16.19
N THR A 139 5.13 -17.94 -15.48
CA THR A 139 6.10 -17.45 -14.50
C THR A 139 7.13 -16.51 -15.14
N ARG A 140 7.66 -16.88 -16.32
CA ARG A 140 8.62 -16.06 -17.07
C ARG A 140 7.99 -14.74 -17.51
N GLN A 141 6.78 -14.77 -18.06
CA GLN A 141 6.06 -13.57 -18.50
C GLN A 141 5.74 -12.63 -17.33
N ALA A 142 5.33 -13.17 -16.18
CA ALA A 142 5.09 -12.38 -14.97
C ALA A 142 6.36 -11.68 -14.48
N LEU A 143 7.48 -12.40 -14.40
CA LEU A 143 8.77 -11.83 -14.00
C LEU A 143 9.25 -10.78 -15.01
N GLN A 144 9.17 -11.06 -16.30
CA GLN A 144 9.53 -10.13 -17.36
C GLN A 144 8.68 -8.87 -17.31
N GLY A 145 7.36 -9.01 -17.11
CA GLY A 145 6.43 -7.89 -16.96
C GLY A 145 6.80 -7.00 -15.77
N LEU A 146 7.13 -7.59 -14.61
CA LEU A 146 7.57 -6.85 -13.43
C LEU A 146 8.87 -6.08 -13.68
N ILE A 147 9.86 -6.71 -14.32
CA ILE A 147 11.14 -6.06 -14.63
C ILE A 147 10.93 -4.91 -15.62
N VAL A 148 10.20 -5.15 -16.70
CA VAL A 148 9.88 -4.12 -17.70
C VAL A 148 9.12 -2.95 -17.05
N PHE A 149 8.15 -3.25 -16.18
CA PHE A 149 7.43 -2.23 -15.42
C PHE A 149 8.39 -1.38 -14.58
N ILE A 150 9.24 -2.00 -13.75
CA ILE A 150 10.19 -1.27 -12.88
C ILE A 150 11.14 -0.39 -13.71
N VAL A 151 11.66 -0.90 -14.83
CA VAL A 151 12.55 -0.14 -15.72
C VAL A 151 11.83 1.06 -16.31
N LEU A 152 10.64 0.86 -16.90
CA LEU A 152 9.86 1.94 -17.51
C LEU A 152 9.48 3.00 -16.48
N VAL A 153 9.04 2.58 -15.29
CA VAL A 153 8.67 3.49 -14.21
C VAL A 153 9.88 4.27 -13.70
N THR A 154 11.03 3.62 -13.58
CA THR A 154 12.28 4.30 -13.20
C THR A 154 12.63 5.40 -14.22
N ILE A 155 12.55 5.10 -15.52
CA ILE A 155 12.82 6.07 -16.58
C ILE A 155 11.82 7.24 -16.51
N VAL A 156 10.52 6.93 -16.46
CA VAL A 156 9.46 7.94 -16.42
C VAL A 156 9.63 8.86 -15.21
N LEU A 157 9.79 8.31 -14.00
CA LEU A 157 9.96 9.11 -12.78
C LEU A 157 11.24 9.93 -12.79
N SER A 158 12.34 9.38 -13.33
CA SER A 158 13.61 10.09 -13.44
C SER A 158 13.50 11.30 -14.37
N VAL A 159 12.85 11.12 -15.53
CA VAL A 159 12.60 12.22 -16.49
C VAL A 159 11.61 13.23 -15.93
N TYR A 160 10.53 12.76 -15.29
CA TYR A 160 9.46 13.58 -14.77
C TYR A 160 9.92 14.49 -13.63
N PHE A 161 10.54 13.92 -12.58
CA PHE A 161 10.98 14.68 -11.42
C PHE A 161 12.28 15.43 -11.64
N ARG A 162 13.11 15.01 -12.61
CA ARG A 162 14.46 15.55 -12.84
C ARG A 162 15.34 15.53 -11.57
N SER A 163 14.98 14.69 -10.61
CA SER A 163 15.66 14.50 -9.32
C SER A 163 15.74 13.00 -9.05
N TRP A 164 16.97 12.49 -8.99
CA TRP A 164 17.22 11.08 -8.70
C TRP A 164 16.80 10.70 -7.27
N GLN A 165 16.84 11.65 -6.32
CA GLN A 165 16.39 11.42 -4.94
C GLN A 165 14.87 11.21 -4.88
N MET A 166 14.09 12.03 -5.59
CA MET A 166 12.64 11.87 -5.66
C MET A 166 12.25 10.58 -6.39
N ALA A 167 12.88 10.30 -7.55
CA ALA A 167 12.65 9.05 -8.27
C ALA A 167 13.00 7.82 -7.40
N GLY A 168 14.15 7.85 -6.71
CA GLY A 168 14.58 6.77 -5.81
C GLY A 168 13.63 6.58 -4.63
N ALA A 169 13.15 7.66 -4.01
CA ALA A 169 12.19 7.58 -2.92
C ALA A 169 10.86 6.94 -3.36
N ALA A 170 10.36 7.32 -4.54
CA ALA A 170 9.15 6.74 -5.11
C ALA A 170 9.32 5.25 -5.42
N LEU A 171 10.46 4.84 -6.00
CA LEU A 171 10.77 3.44 -6.28
C LEU A 171 10.86 2.59 -5.02
N VAL A 172 11.53 3.08 -3.97
CA VAL A 172 11.62 2.35 -2.70
C VAL A 172 10.24 2.25 -2.03
N SER A 173 9.41 3.29 -2.14
CA SER A 173 8.03 3.24 -1.66
C SER A 173 7.21 2.17 -2.39
N LEU A 174 7.37 2.03 -3.72
CA LEU A 174 6.72 0.97 -4.48
C LEU A 174 7.15 -0.43 -4.06
N VAL A 175 8.46 -0.62 -3.84
CA VAL A 175 8.97 -1.91 -3.37
C VAL A 175 8.41 -2.22 -1.99
N ASN A 176 8.31 -1.23 -1.10
CA ASN A 176 7.65 -1.40 0.20
C ASN A 176 6.20 -1.86 0.03
N ASP A 177 5.41 -1.22 -0.83
CA ASP A 177 4.00 -1.58 -1.06
C ASP A 177 3.85 -3.01 -1.59
N LEU A 178 4.72 -3.40 -2.53
CA LEU A 178 4.77 -4.75 -3.07
C LEU A 178 5.10 -5.77 -1.98
N MET A 179 6.15 -5.53 -1.19
CA MET A 179 6.60 -6.45 -0.15
C MET A 179 5.56 -6.62 0.95
N LEU A 180 4.92 -5.53 1.37
CA LEU A 180 3.85 -5.58 2.37
C LEU A 180 2.63 -6.34 1.83
N THR A 181 2.24 -6.10 0.58
CA THR A 181 1.10 -6.81 -0.04
C THR A 181 1.38 -8.30 -0.15
N VAL A 182 2.55 -8.69 -0.67
CA VAL A 182 2.98 -10.10 -0.74
C VAL A 182 3.11 -10.71 0.65
N GLY A 183 3.59 -9.95 1.64
CA GLY A 183 3.67 -10.38 3.03
C GLY A 183 2.32 -10.68 3.65
N VAL A 184 1.28 -9.89 3.36
CA VAL A 184 -0.10 -10.17 3.80
C VAL A 184 -0.63 -11.46 3.17
N TYR A 185 -0.35 -11.66 1.87
CA TYR A 185 -0.69 -12.91 1.17
C TYR A 185 -0.03 -14.13 1.83
N ALA A 186 1.27 -14.06 2.08
CA ALA A 186 2.01 -15.13 2.76
C ALA A 186 1.48 -15.37 4.19
N LEU A 187 1.23 -14.30 4.95
CA LEU A 187 0.73 -14.37 6.33
C LEU A 187 -0.59 -15.15 6.41
N ILE A 188 -1.55 -14.78 5.57
CA ILE A 188 -2.88 -15.41 5.57
C ILE A 188 -2.83 -16.77 4.87
N GLY A 189 -1.88 -16.98 3.96
CA GLY A 189 -1.82 -18.19 3.14
C GLY A 189 -2.76 -18.13 1.93
N TRP A 190 -3.08 -16.93 1.45
CA TRP A 190 -3.84 -16.80 0.22
C TRP A 190 -3.03 -17.23 -0.98
N GLU A 191 -3.75 -17.83 -1.92
CA GLU A 191 -3.15 -18.31 -3.15
C GLU A 191 -2.74 -17.14 -4.05
N VAL A 192 -1.58 -17.26 -4.67
CA VAL A 192 -1.09 -16.35 -5.70
C VAL A 192 -1.30 -17.01 -7.05
N THR A 193 -2.20 -16.42 -7.83
CA THR A 193 -2.51 -16.83 -9.21
C THR A 193 -1.99 -15.78 -10.20
N PRO A 194 -2.00 -16.03 -11.51
CA PRO A 194 -1.66 -15.01 -12.50
C PRO A 194 -2.59 -13.78 -12.40
N ALA A 195 -3.84 -14.01 -11.99
CA ALA A 195 -4.81 -12.97 -11.70
C ALA A 195 -4.34 -12.06 -10.54
N THR A 196 -3.78 -12.66 -9.48
CA THR A 196 -3.14 -11.92 -8.37
C THR A 196 -1.99 -11.07 -8.87
N VAL A 197 -1.14 -11.58 -9.76
CA VAL A 197 0.00 -10.82 -10.34
C VAL A 197 -0.50 -9.61 -11.13
N ILE A 198 -1.56 -9.76 -11.92
CA ILE A 198 -2.19 -8.63 -12.62
C ILE A 198 -2.70 -7.59 -11.61
N GLY A 199 -3.32 -8.04 -10.52
CA GLY A 199 -3.70 -7.19 -9.40
C GLY A 199 -2.50 -6.45 -8.80
N LEU A 200 -1.41 -7.15 -8.51
CA LEU A 200 -0.17 -6.57 -7.97
C LEU A 200 0.46 -5.53 -8.91
N LEU A 201 0.47 -5.77 -10.23
CA LEU A 201 0.96 -4.77 -11.18
C LEU A 201 0.05 -3.54 -11.24
N THR A 202 -1.26 -3.73 -11.11
CA THR A 202 -2.25 -2.65 -11.10
C THR A 202 -2.10 -1.77 -9.86
N ILE A 203 -1.89 -2.34 -8.68
CA ILE A 203 -1.67 -1.55 -7.45
C ILE A 203 -0.38 -0.73 -7.51
N LEU A 204 0.65 -1.19 -8.23
CA LEU A 204 1.88 -0.40 -8.38
C LEU A 204 1.62 0.88 -9.18
N GLY A 205 0.82 0.79 -10.25
CA GLY A 205 0.36 1.97 -11.00
C GLY A 205 -0.49 2.92 -10.13
N TYR A 206 -1.35 2.35 -9.29
CA TYR A 206 -2.17 3.11 -8.34
C TYR A 206 -1.32 3.84 -7.28
N SER A 207 -0.36 3.13 -6.67
CA SER A 207 0.57 3.67 -5.67
C SER A 207 1.40 4.83 -6.20
N LEU A 208 1.84 4.70 -7.45
CA LEU A 208 2.56 5.76 -8.14
C LEU A 208 1.73 7.03 -8.29
N TYR A 209 0.45 6.90 -8.64
CA TYR A 209 -0.41 8.06 -8.83
C TYR A 209 -0.45 8.93 -7.56
N ASP A 210 -0.70 8.33 -6.40
CA ASP A 210 -0.77 9.07 -5.15
C ASP A 210 0.60 9.61 -4.73
N THR A 211 1.66 8.81 -4.89
CA THR A 211 3.04 9.24 -4.60
C THR A 211 3.45 10.46 -5.45
N VAL A 212 3.11 10.46 -6.74
CA VAL A 212 3.45 11.56 -7.65
C VAL A 212 2.71 12.84 -7.28
N VAL A 213 1.42 12.76 -6.96
CA VAL A 213 0.63 13.93 -6.54
C VAL A 213 1.21 14.56 -5.26
N VAL A 214 1.58 13.75 -4.28
CA VAL A 214 2.20 14.25 -3.05
C VAL A 214 3.58 14.86 -3.35
N PHE A 215 4.40 14.21 -4.18
CA PHE A 215 5.74 14.70 -4.51
C PHE A 215 5.71 15.98 -5.34
N ASP A 216 4.73 16.14 -6.23
CA ASP A 216 4.50 17.39 -6.94
C ASP A 216 4.16 18.52 -5.98
N LYS A 217 3.30 18.25 -4.99
CA LYS A 217 3.01 19.25 -3.96
C LYS A 217 4.25 19.58 -3.11
N VAL A 218 5.08 18.60 -2.80
CA VAL A 218 6.36 18.84 -2.12
C VAL A 218 7.26 19.73 -2.98
N ARG A 219 7.36 19.44 -4.28
CA ARG A 219 8.16 20.24 -5.23
C ARG A 219 7.63 21.66 -5.35
N GLU A 220 6.31 21.85 -5.44
CA GLU A 220 5.66 23.16 -5.47
C GLU A 220 5.99 23.96 -4.20
N ASN A 221 5.78 23.36 -3.02
CA ASN A 221 6.04 24.02 -1.74
C ASN A 221 7.53 24.31 -1.48
N THR A 222 8.45 23.66 -2.20
CA THR A 222 9.90 23.79 -2.01
C THR A 222 10.59 24.49 -3.18
N GLN A 223 9.83 25.01 -4.15
CA GLN A 223 10.38 25.67 -5.34
C GLN A 223 11.24 26.90 -4.99
N GLU A 224 10.80 27.69 -4.02
CA GLU A 224 11.48 28.92 -3.55
C GLU A 224 12.27 28.68 -2.26
N LEU A 225 12.64 27.41 -1.97
CA LEU A 225 13.30 27.06 -0.71
C LEU A 225 14.56 27.91 -0.47
N ALA A 226 15.40 28.10 -1.49
CA ALA A 226 16.65 28.85 -1.39
C ALA A 226 16.45 30.36 -1.16
N GLU A 227 15.28 30.90 -1.48
CA GLU A 227 14.98 32.34 -1.41
C GLU A 227 14.36 32.75 -0.07
N GLN A 228 13.84 31.78 0.70
CA GLN A 228 13.20 32.00 2.00
C GLN A 228 14.01 31.39 3.15
N HIS A 229 13.83 31.91 4.37
CA HIS A 229 14.55 31.46 5.57
C HIS A 229 13.65 31.24 6.80
N GLU A 230 12.35 31.09 6.61
CA GLU A 230 11.39 30.90 7.70
C GLU A 230 11.08 29.42 7.95
N SER A 231 11.05 28.59 6.89
CA SER A 231 10.66 27.18 6.94
C SER A 231 11.75 26.26 6.40
N THR A 232 11.92 25.10 7.00
CA THR A 232 12.85 24.06 6.51
C THR A 232 12.22 23.22 5.39
N TYR A 233 13.04 22.49 4.63
CA TYR A 233 12.54 21.54 3.63
C TYR A 233 11.56 20.55 4.24
N ALA A 234 11.89 19.99 5.41
CA ALA A 234 11.05 19.03 6.12
C ALA A 234 9.69 19.61 6.53
N GLU A 235 9.64 20.89 6.94
CA GLU A 235 8.38 21.58 7.30
C GLU A 235 7.50 21.80 6.07
N LEU A 236 8.08 22.23 4.94
CA LEU A 236 7.36 22.44 3.68
C LEU A 236 6.87 21.12 3.07
N SER A 237 7.67 20.06 3.15
CA SER A 237 7.25 18.71 2.77
C SER A 237 6.12 18.20 3.66
N ASN A 238 6.16 18.46 4.97
CA ASN A 238 5.06 18.08 5.86
C ASN A 238 3.77 18.83 5.52
N LEU A 239 3.88 20.13 5.21
CA LEU A 239 2.75 20.93 4.76
C LEU A 239 2.15 20.36 3.46
N ALA A 240 2.99 19.94 2.51
CA ALA A 240 2.53 19.34 1.26
C ALA A 240 1.68 18.08 1.51
N VAL A 241 2.15 17.18 2.38
CA VAL A 241 1.39 15.97 2.76
C VAL A 241 0.04 16.33 3.38
N ASN A 242 -0.01 17.34 4.25
CA ASN A 242 -1.27 17.76 4.86
C ASN A 242 -2.23 18.38 3.84
N GLN A 243 -1.72 19.17 2.89
CA GLN A 243 -2.50 19.77 1.81
C GLN A 243 -3.12 18.73 0.87
N THR A 244 -2.42 17.62 0.62
CA THR A 244 -2.92 16.55 -0.25
C THR A 244 -3.73 15.49 0.49
N LEU A 245 -3.63 15.39 1.82
CA LEU A 245 -4.21 14.32 2.63
C LEU A 245 -5.70 14.06 2.35
N VAL A 246 -6.52 15.11 2.32
CA VAL A 246 -7.98 14.97 2.06
C VAL A 246 -8.23 14.47 0.63
N ARG A 247 -7.44 14.94 -0.34
CA ARG A 247 -7.52 14.44 -1.72
C ARG A 247 -7.15 12.96 -1.78
N SER A 248 -5.99 12.58 -1.22
CA SER A 248 -5.49 11.20 -1.22
C SER A 248 -6.48 10.24 -0.55
N ILE A 249 -7.05 10.63 0.60
CA ILE A 249 -8.09 9.85 1.28
C ILE A 249 -9.33 9.71 0.40
N ASN A 250 -9.80 10.79 -0.21
CA ASN A 250 -11.00 10.75 -1.06
C ASN A 250 -10.79 9.87 -2.29
N THR A 251 -9.69 10.05 -3.01
CA THR A 251 -9.35 9.21 -4.18
C THR A 251 -9.25 7.75 -3.77
N SER A 252 -8.56 7.46 -2.66
CA SER A 252 -8.45 6.11 -2.11
C SER A 252 -9.78 5.48 -1.76
N LEU A 253 -10.66 6.21 -1.07
CA LEU A 253 -11.97 5.70 -0.73
C LEU A 253 -12.83 5.46 -1.98
N THR A 254 -12.81 6.39 -2.95
CA THR A 254 -13.57 6.24 -4.20
C THR A 254 -13.10 5.09 -5.07
N SER A 255 -11.79 4.74 -5.03
CA SER A 255 -11.24 3.59 -5.74
C SER A 255 -11.45 2.28 -4.97
N LEU A 256 -11.34 2.31 -3.64
CA LEU A 256 -11.45 1.13 -2.80
C LEU A 256 -12.89 0.64 -2.67
N LEU A 257 -13.89 1.53 -2.73
CA LEU A 257 -15.30 1.15 -2.59
C LEU A 257 -15.77 0.18 -3.71
N PRO A 258 -15.57 0.44 -5.01
CA PRO A 258 -15.93 -0.51 -6.06
C PRO A 258 -15.18 -1.83 -5.94
N VAL A 259 -13.88 -1.80 -5.67
CA VAL A 259 -13.05 -3.01 -5.50
C VAL A 259 -13.52 -3.83 -4.30
N GLY A 260 -13.78 -3.17 -3.18
CA GLY A 260 -14.38 -3.77 -2.00
C GLY A 260 -15.77 -4.33 -2.30
N SER A 261 -16.58 -3.63 -3.10
CA SER A 261 -17.90 -4.12 -3.51
C SER A 261 -17.76 -5.39 -4.34
N ILE A 262 -16.83 -5.47 -5.29
CA ILE A 262 -16.54 -6.71 -6.02
C ILE A 262 -16.06 -7.81 -5.06
N LEU A 263 -15.19 -7.48 -4.12
CA LEU A 263 -14.67 -8.44 -3.15
C LEU A 263 -15.74 -8.99 -2.22
N PHE A 264 -16.62 -8.15 -1.65
CA PHE A 264 -17.65 -8.57 -0.71
C PHE A 264 -18.91 -9.06 -1.41
N VAL A 265 -19.44 -8.31 -2.38
CA VAL A 265 -20.68 -8.66 -3.11
C VAL A 265 -20.39 -9.77 -4.11
N GLY A 266 -19.31 -9.67 -4.89
CA GLY A 266 -18.95 -10.67 -5.90
C GLY A 266 -18.51 -12.00 -5.29
N ALA A 267 -17.78 -12.01 -4.17
CA ALA A 267 -17.37 -13.26 -3.53
C ALA A 267 -18.48 -13.93 -2.72
N ILE A 268 -19.39 -13.16 -2.10
CA ILE A 268 -20.47 -13.73 -1.26
C ILE A 268 -21.68 -14.15 -2.11
N LEU A 269 -22.03 -13.39 -3.16
CA LEU A 269 -23.26 -13.65 -3.93
C LEU A 269 -23.06 -14.44 -5.22
N LEU A 270 -21.89 -14.35 -5.87
CA LEU A 270 -21.69 -14.90 -7.21
C LEU A 270 -20.72 -16.09 -7.26
N GLY A 271 -20.06 -16.42 -6.14
CA GLY A 271 -19.16 -17.59 -6.06
C GLY A 271 -17.97 -17.57 -7.03
N ALA A 272 -17.69 -16.43 -7.68
CA ALA A 272 -16.68 -16.34 -8.73
C ALA A 272 -15.26 -16.25 -8.12
N GLY A 273 -14.59 -17.40 -7.98
CA GLY A 273 -13.26 -17.51 -7.37
C GLY A 273 -12.19 -16.63 -8.04
N THR A 274 -12.15 -16.55 -9.37
CA THR A 274 -11.12 -15.77 -10.09
C THR A 274 -11.27 -14.26 -9.92
N LEU A 275 -12.51 -13.74 -9.92
CA LEU A 275 -12.79 -12.33 -9.69
C LEU A 275 -12.42 -11.91 -8.26
N ARG A 276 -12.66 -12.80 -7.29
CA ARG A 276 -12.24 -12.62 -5.90
C ARG A 276 -10.72 -12.51 -5.79
N ASP A 277 -9.96 -13.37 -6.47
CA ASP A 277 -8.49 -13.39 -6.37
C ASP A 277 -7.86 -12.07 -6.86
N ILE A 278 -8.38 -11.49 -7.95
CA ILE A 278 -7.98 -10.16 -8.44
C ILE A 278 -8.43 -9.06 -7.47
N ALA A 279 -9.71 -9.07 -7.07
CA ALA A 279 -10.27 -8.02 -6.22
C ALA A 279 -9.61 -7.96 -4.84
N LEU A 280 -9.23 -9.12 -4.29
CA LEU A 280 -8.51 -9.22 -3.03
C LEU A 280 -7.11 -8.61 -3.12
N ALA A 281 -6.39 -8.89 -4.20
CA ALA A 281 -5.05 -8.34 -4.45
C ALA A 281 -5.11 -6.81 -4.55
N LEU A 282 -6.08 -6.32 -5.33
CA LEU A 282 -6.34 -4.88 -5.47
C LEU A 282 -6.73 -4.25 -4.15
N PHE A 283 -7.64 -4.85 -3.39
CA PHE A 283 -8.14 -4.29 -2.13
C PHE A 283 -7.03 -4.13 -1.09
N VAL A 284 -6.27 -5.20 -0.85
CA VAL A 284 -5.16 -5.20 0.12
C VAL A 284 -4.09 -4.24 -0.33
N GLY A 285 -3.69 -4.30 -1.59
CA GLY A 285 -2.62 -3.46 -2.12
C GLY A 285 -2.98 -1.98 -2.16
N MET A 286 -4.21 -1.62 -2.54
CA MET A 286 -4.69 -0.24 -2.48
C MET A 286 -4.71 0.27 -1.04
N PHE A 287 -5.20 -0.54 -0.08
CA PHE A 287 -5.22 -0.16 1.32
C PHE A 287 -3.81 0.09 1.88
N VAL A 288 -2.88 -0.83 1.63
CA VAL A 288 -1.47 -0.70 2.01
C VAL A 288 -0.85 0.52 1.36
N SER A 289 -1.10 0.72 0.07
CA SER A 289 -0.55 1.83 -0.71
C SER A 289 -1.03 3.19 -0.21
N THR A 290 -2.32 3.36 0.08
CA THR A 290 -2.88 4.60 0.64
C THR A 290 -2.23 4.99 1.97
N VAL A 291 -1.91 4.01 2.81
CA VAL A 291 -1.20 4.28 4.07
C VAL A 291 0.27 4.59 3.79
N SER A 292 0.92 3.79 2.96
CA SER A 292 2.34 3.91 2.65
C SER A 292 2.72 5.23 1.96
N SER A 293 1.89 5.74 1.05
CA SER A 293 2.15 7.00 0.34
C SER A 293 2.33 8.19 1.31
N VAL A 294 1.52 8.24 2.36
CA VAL A 294 1.53 9.32 3.37
C VAL A 294 2.64 9.11 4.41
N PHE A 295 2.80 7.88 4.90
CA PHE A 295 3.68 7.58 6.05
C PHE A 295 5.09 7.14 5.67
N VAL A 296 5.32 6.71 4.42
CA VAL A 296 6.62 6.18 3.97
C VAL A 296 7.21 7.04 2.87
N ALA A 297 6.46 7.32 1.79
CA ALA A 297 7.03 7.96 0.60
C ALA A 297 7.66 9.34 0.88
N THR A 298 6.89 10.28 1.45
CA THR A 298 7.41 11.63 1.74
C THR A 298 8.45 11.65 2.87
N PRO A 299 8.26 10.92 4.00
CA PRO A 299 9.30 10.79 5.02
C PRO A 299 10.63 10.24 4.48
N LEU A 300 10.58 9.27 3.56
CA LEU A 300 11.75 8.72 2.88
C LEU A 300 12.39 9.73 1.94
N GLN A 301 11.58 10.41 1.13
CA GLN A 301 12.04 11.46 0.23
C GLN A 301 12.80 12.55 1.01
N VAL A 302 12.23 13.05 2.11
CA VAL A 302 12.89 14.05 2.97
C VAL A 302 14.20 13.51 3.54
N ALA A 303 14.23 12.26 4.00
CA ALA A 303 15.45 11.64 4.53
C ALA A 303 16.57 11.52 3.48
N LEU A 304 16.23 11.33 2.21
CA LEU A 304 17.20 11.31 1.11
C LEU A 304 17.62 12.73 0.71
N GLN A 305 16.68 13.67 0.67
CA GLN A 305 16.89 15.03 0.22
C GLN A 305 17.72 15.85 1.23
N GLU A 306 17.51 15.62 2.53
CA GLU A 306 18.35 16.14 3.61
C GLU A 306 19.79 15.60 3.58
N ARG A 307 20.16 14.66 2.69
CA ARG A 307 21.57 14.30 2.48
C ARG A 307 22.31 15.29 1.57
N ASN A 308 21.58 16.12 0.82
CA ASN A 308 22.19 17.18 0.02
C ASN A 308 22.75 18.28 0.94
N ALA A 309 23.99 18.69 0.69
CA ALA A 309 24.69 19.73 1.45
C ALA A 309 23.93 21.07 1.41
N GLU A 310 23.34 21.45 0.27
CA GLU A 310 22.61 22.71 0.12
C GLU A 310 21.39 22.79 1.05
N ILE A 311 20.63 21.69 1.14
CA ILE A 311 19.43 21.62 1.98
C ILE A 311 19.79 21.57 3.46
N ARG A 312 20.90 20.91 3.82
CA ARG A 312 21.41 20.93 5.19
C ARG A 312 21.83 22.33 5.60
N GLN A 313 22.62 23.01 4.77
CA GLN A 313 23.06 24.39 5.03
C GLN A 313 21.87 25.33 5.17
N HIS A 314 20.88 25.23 4.28
CA HIS A 314 19.65 25.99 4.38
C HIS A 314 18.90 25.73 5.70
N THR A 315 18.74 24.45 6.05
CA THR A 315 18.06 24.04 7.29
C THR A 315 18.78 24.59 8.52
N ASP A 316 20.11 24.51 8.58
CA ASP A 316 20.91 25.05 9.67
C ASP A 316 20.75 26.57 9.77
N ASP A 317 20.74 27.29 8.64
CA ASP A 317 20.58 28.74 8.60
C ASP A 317 19.19 29.18 9.09
N VAL A 318 18.12 28.47 8.70
CA VAL A 318 16.76 28.67 9.21
C VAL A 318 16.71 28.46 10.72
N LEU A 319 17.30 27.36 11.23
CA LEU A 319 17.29 27.04 12.66
C LEU A 319 18.08 28.06 13.49
N GLN A 320 19.23 28.54 12.97
CA GLN A 320 20.03 29.57 13.62
C GLN A 320 19.30 30.93 13.66
N ARG A 321 18.62 31.32 12.58
CA ARG A 321 17.82 32.55 12.57
C ARG A 321 16.65 32.46 13.54
N ARG A 322 15.99 31.30 13.60
CA ARG A 322 14.88 31.04 14.51
C ARG A 322 15.34 31.12 15.97
N SER A 323 16.47 30.50 16.32
CA SER A 323 17.02 30.56 17.68
C SER A 323 17.44 31.96 18.09
N ARG A 324 18.01 32.76 17.18
CA ARG A 324 18.33 34.18 17.41
C ARG A 324 17.08 35.03 17.65
N ARG A 325 15.98 34.76 16.94
CA ARG A 325 14.70 35.47 17.15
C ARG A 325 14.11 35.12 18.52
N THR A 326 14.02 33.84 18.85
CA THR A 326 13.52 33.39 20.15
C THR A 326 14.39 33.87 21.31
N GLY A 327 15.72 33.88 21.14
CA GLY A 327 16.67 34.41 22.11
C GLY A 327 16.47 35.91 22.40
N LYS A 328 16.26 36.73 21.36
CA LYS A 328 15.92 38.15 21.50
C LYS A 328 14.56 38.36 22.18
N ASP A 329 13.57 37.55 21.84
CA ASP A 329 12.25 37.62 22.46
C ASP A 329 12.30 37.20 23.94
N THR A 330 13.08 36.19 24.33
CA THR A 330 13.29 35.84 25.75
C THR A 330 14.04 36.93 26.54
N VAL A 331 14.98 37.65 25.91
CA VAL A 331 15.67 38.78 26.56
C VAL A 331 14.75 40.00 26.69
N ALA A 332 13.88 40.26 25.71
CA ALA A 332 12.88 41.32 25.78
C ALA A 332 11.74 41.00 26.76
N VAL A 333 11.33 39.73 26.86
CA VAL A 333 10.32 39.25 27.82
C VAL A 333 10.88 39.19 29.24
N GLY A 334 12.20 39.00 29.42
CA GLY A 334 12.85 39.12 30.73
C GLY A 334 12.73 40.51 31.38
N ALA A 335 12.44 41.55 30.61
CA ALA A 335 12.15 42.90 31.12
C ALA A 335 10.65 43.14 31.38
N ALA A 336 9.78 42.21 30.98
CA ALA A 336 8.33 42.30 31.10
C ALA A 336 7.73 40.89 31.18
N ALA A 337 7.90 40.19 32.31
CA ALA A 337 7.25 38.91 32.53
C ALA A 337 6.79 38.75 33.98
N GLU A 338 5.54 39.15 34.22
CA GLU A 338 4.59 38.32 34.96
C GLU A 338 3.37 38.13 34.06
N GLU A 339 3.38 37.03 33.28
CA GLU A 339 2.25 36.12 33.03
C GLU A 339 2.54 35.25 31.79
N SER A 340 2.94 34.01 32.07
CA SER A 340 2.58 32.76 31.40
C SER A 340 1.87 32.85 30.03
N THR A 341 2.48 32.28 28.98
CA THR A 341 1.95 31.03 28.37
C THR A 341 2.85 30.47 27.25
N VAL A 342 2.85 29.14 27.21
CA VAL A 342 3.45 28.14 26.31
C VAL A 342 3.45 28.49 24.80
N ALA A 343 4.56 28.18 24.12
CA ALA A 343 4.75 28.36 22.68
C ALA A 343 3.99 27.29 21.86
N GLY A 344 3.16 27.73 20.91
CA GLY A 344 2.50 26.85 19.92
C GLY A 344 1.11 27.27 19.43
N THR A 345 0.52 28.36 19.91
CA THR A 345 -0.82 28.81 19.48
C THR A 345 -0.75 30.12 18.69
N HIS A 346 -1.24 30.09 17.45
CA HIS A 346 -1.49 31.28 16.64
C HIS A 346 -2.53 32.16 17.35
N ARG A 347 -2.13 33.36 17.81
CA ARG A 347 -3.09 34.35 18.31
C ARG A 347 -3.91 34.84 17.12
N GLY A 348 -5.18 34.46 17.07
CA GLY A 348 -6.12 34.82 15.99
C GLY A 348 -6.24 36.34 15.74
N GLN A 349 -7.07 36.71 14.77
CA GLN A 349 -7.21 38.05 14.18
C GLN A 349 -7.42 39.23 15.17
N ALA A 350 -7.65 38.97 16.46
CA ALA A 350 -7.63 39.98 17.52
C ALA A 350 -6.28 40.72 17.65
N SER A 351 -5.18 40.15 17.14
CA SER A 351 -3.84 40.76 17.19
C SER A 351 -3.47 41.59 15.95
N GLN A 352 -4.35 41.72 14.95
CA GLN A 352 -4.09 42.61 13.83
C GLN A 352 -4.21 44.08 14.26
N PRO A 353 -3.24 44.96 13.91
CA PRO A 353 -3.29 46.35 14.27
C PRO A 353 -4.49 47.03 13.60
N LYS A 354 -5.49 47.42 14.39
CA LYS A 354 -6.65 48.17 13.88
C LYS A 354 -6.18 49.53 13.39
N ARG A 355 -6.44 49.80 12.11
CA ARG A 355 -6.15 51.06 11.44
C ARG A 355 -6.82 52.21 12.21
N ARG A 356 -6.00 53.13 12.74
CA ARG A 356 -6.46 54.29 13.52
C ARG A 356 -7.32 55.17 12.61
N LYS A 357 -8.63 55.30 12.89
CA LYS A 357 -9.49 56.28 12.23
C LYS A 357 -8.91 57.67 12.50
N GLY A 358 -8.60 58.39 11.41
CA GLY A 358 -8.17 59.78 11.45
C GLY A 358 -9.20 60.64 12.19
N ARG A 359 -8.69 61.57 13.00
CA ARG A 359 -9.48 62.47 13.82
C ARG A 359 -9.53 63.82 13.12
N ARG A 360 -10.76 64.27 12.85
CA ARG A 360 -11.22 65.54 12.27
C ARG A 360 -11.09 65.71 10.77
#